data_AF-A0A950M7F6-F1
#
_entry.id   AF-A0A950M7F6-F1
#
_cell.length_a   1.000
_cell.length_b   1.000
_cell.length_c   1.000
_cell.angle_alpha   90.00
_cell.angle_beta   90.00
_cell.angle_gamma   90.00
#
_symmetry.space_group_name_H-M   'P 1'
#
loop_
_entity.id
_entity.type
_entity.pdbx_description
1 polymer ?
#
loop_
_entity_poly.entity_id
_entity_poly.type
_entity_poly.pdbx_seq_one_letter_code
_entity_poly.pdbx_strand_id
1 'polypeptide(L)' 'MNRHLLSAIAVLFATSAWAAETAPLTSGIEPQYQDAAVRIQDDFYTHVNGTWMKNTEIPADKSAWG' A
#
# COMPACT_ATOMS: atom_id res chain seq x y z
N MET A 1 31.65 35.50 28.34
CA MET A 1 30.31 35.05 28.74
C MET A 1 29.92 33.83 27.89
N ASN A 2 30.21 32.65 28.44
CA ASN A 2 29.68 31.30 28.18
C ASN A 2 29.31 30.88 26.74
N ARG A 3 30.33 30.65 25.91
CA ARG A 3 30.20 29.98 24.59
C ARG A 3 29.75 28.52 24.69
N HIS A 4 29.89 27.92 25.88
CA HIS A 4 29.53 26.52 26.16
C HIS A 4 28.05 26.33 26.50
N LEU A 5 27.33 27.40 26.84
CA LEU A 5 25.89 27.34 27.15
C LEU A 5 25.01 27.28 25.90
N LEU A 6 25.50 27.76 24.74
CA LEU A 6 24.80 27.67 23.46
C LEU A 6 24.97 26.31 22.77
N SER A 7 25.99 25.53 23.11
CA SER A 7 26.21 24.19 22.55
C SER A 7 25.33 23.11 23.17
N ALA A 8 24.82 23.30 24.39
CA ALA A 8 24.03 22.28 25.08
C ALA A 8 22.55 22.22 24.60
N ILE A 9 22.02 23.31 24.04
CA ILE A 9 20.63 23.36 23.55
C ILE A 9 20.52 22.86 22.10
N ALA A 10 21.60 22.96 21.31
CA ALA A 10 21.62 22.50 19.92
C ALA A 10 21.66 20.96 19.76
N VAL A 11 22.04 20.23 20.81
CA VAL A 11 22.13 18.75 20.78
C VAL A 11 20.78 18.07 21.08
N LEU A 12 19.83 18.76 21.71
CA LEU A 12 18.52 18.21 22.05
C LEU A 12 17.49 18.25 20.90
N PHE A 13 17.73 19.02 19.84
CA PHE A 13 16.84 19.11 18.67
C PHE A 13 17.25 18.22 17.49
N ALA A 14 18.41 17.55 17.56
CA ALA A 14 18.95 16.79 16.43
C ALA A 14 18.46 15.33 16.34
N THR A 15 17.71 14.82 17.32
CA THR A 15 17.34 13.40 17.38
C THR A 15 15.90 13.09 16.93
N SER A 16 15.04 14.09 16.72
CA SER A 16 13.64 13.86 16.34
C SER A 16 13.38 13.80 14.83
N ALA A 17 14.37 14.10 13.99
CA ALA A 17 14.18 14.24 12.55
C ALA A 17 14.49 12.97 11.72
N TRP A 18 14.71 11.81 12.36
CA TRP A 18 15.16 10.59 11.66
C TRP A 18 14.32 9.32 11.93
N ALA A 19 13.15 9.45 12.54
CA ALA A 19 12.17 8.37 12.54
C ALA A 19 11.28 8.52 11.29
N ALA A 20 11.72 7.97 10.16
CA ALA A 20 10.79 7.67 9.08
C ALA A 20 9.82 6.60 9.59
N GLU A 21 8.53 6.92 9.63
CA GLU A 21 7.50 5.94 9.96
C GLU A 21 7.44 4.92 8.82
N THR A 22 7.98 3.73 9.07
CA THR A 22 7.88 2.63 8.12
C THR A 22 6.43 2.16 8.11
N ALA A 23 5.73 2.43 7.00
CA ALA A 23 4.38 1.89 6.81
C ALA A 23 4.40 0.36 7.00
N PRO A 24 3.38 -0.22 7.65
CA PRO A 24 3.29 -1.65 7.82
C PRO A 24 3.26 -2.33 6.45
N LEU A 25 3.96 -3.46 6.33
CA LEU A 25 3.90 -4.27 5.13
C LEU A 25 2.50 -4.85 4.96
N THR A 26 1.94 -4.68 3.77
CA THR A 26 0.69 -5.32 3.34
C THR A 26 0.99 -6.50 2.44
N SER A 27 0.06 -7.46 2.32
CA SER A 27 0.24 -8.63 1.45
C SER A 27 0.33 -8.29 -0.05
N GLY A 28 -0.18 -7.12 -0.46
CA GLY A 28 -0.32 -6.77 -1.88
C GLY A 28 -1.47 -7.47 -2.60
N ILE A 29 -2.27 -8.25 -1.88
CA ILE A 29 -3.50 -8.86 -2.41
C ILE A 29 -4.66 -7.88 -2.20
N GLU A 30 -5.53 -7.78 -3.21
CA GLU A 30 -6.71 -6.90 -3.24
C GLU A 30 -8.00 -7.72 -3.05
N PRO A 31 -8.46 -7.99 -1.81
CA PRO A 31 -9.58 -8.90 -1.56
C PRO A 31 -10.92 -8.34 -2.04
N GLN A 32 -11.01 -7.03 -2.27
CA GLN A 32 -12.22 -6.38 -2.77
C GLN A 32 -12.67 -6.88 -4.15
N TYR A 33 -11.78 -7.50 -4.93
CA TYR A 33 -12.10 -8.03 -6.25
C TYR A 33 -12.51 -9.51 -6.24
N GLN A 34 -12.50 -10.14 -5.07
CA GLN A 34 -12.90 -11.53 -4.92
C GLN A 34 -14.38 -11.73 -5.27
N ASP A 35 -14.70 -12.83 -5.94
CA ASP A 35 -16.04 -13.35 -6.13
C ASP A 35 -16.26 -14.61 -5.28
N ALA A 36 -16.86 -14.42 -4.10
CA ALA A 36 -17.13 -15.51 -3.17
C ALA A 36 -18.20 -16.51 -3.66
N ALA A 37 -18.89 -16.24 -4.77
CA ALA A 37 -19.82 -17.19 -5.38
C ALA A 37 -19.09 -18.34 -6.11
N VAL A 38 -17.83 -18.12 -6.50
CA VAL A 38 -16.99 -19.16 -7.14
C VAL A 38 -16.10 -19.77 -6.07
N ARG A 39 -16.07 -21.10 -5.96
CA ARG A 39 -15.14 -21.75 -5.02
C ARG A 39 -13.72 -21.64 -5.56
N ILE A 40 -12.78 -21.30 -4.69
CA ILE A 40 -11.36 -21.12 -5.06
C ILE A 40 -10.71 -22.37 -5.66
N GLN A 41 -11.19 -23.57 -5.32
CA GLN A 41 -10.67 -24.83 -5.86
C GLN A 41 -11.19 -25.13 -7.27
N ASP A 42 -12.35 -24.59 -7.64
CA ASP A 42 -12.99 -24.86 -8.92
C ASP A 42 -12.43 -23.92 -9.99
N ASP A 43 -12.27 -22.64 -9.66
CA ASP A 43 -11.61 -21.64 -10.49
C ASP A 43 -10.97 -20.54 -9.63
N PHE A 44 -9.66 -20.63 -9.45
CA PHE A 44 -8.89 -19.66 -8.67
C PHE A 44 -8.92 -18.26 -9.28
N TYR A 45 -8.83 -18.14 -10.60
CA TYR A 45 -8.73 -16.84 -11.26
C TYR A 45 -10.03 -16.06 -11.13
N THR A 46 -11.16 -16.73 -11.40
CA THR A 46 -12.47 -16.10 -11.24
C THR A 46 -12.78 -15.84 -9.77
N HIS A 47 -12.37 -16.72 -8.85
CA HIS A 47 -12.54 -16.45 -7.43
C HIS A 47 -11.82 -15.17 -6.99
N VAL A 48 -10.57 -14.95 -7.38
CA VAL A 48 -9.78 -13.79 -6.90
C VAL A 48 -10.13 -12.51 -7.65
N ASN A 49 -10.47 -12.58 -8.94
CA ASN A 49 -10.65 -11.41 -9.80
C ASN A 49 -12.09 -11.20 -10.29
N GLY A 50 -13.04 -12.05 -9.90
CA GLY A 50 -14.38 -12.10 -10.51
C GLY A 50 -15.19 -10.81 -10.36
N THR A 51 -15.02 -10.08 -9.26
CA THR A 51 -15.68 -8.78 -9.08
C THR A 51 -15.07 -7.71 -10.00
N TRP A 52 -13.76 -7.76 -10.25
CA TRP A 52 -13.09 -6.87 -11.22
C TRP A 52 -13.58 -7.18 -12.65
N MET A 53 -13.59 -8.46 -13.03
CA MET A 53 -14.05 -8.91 -14.35
C MET A 53 -15.48 -8.49 -14.67
N LYS A 54 -16.36 -8.38 -13.68
CA LYS A 54 -17.77 -7.96 -13.85
C LYS A 54 -17.94 -6.45 -14.01
N ASN A 55 -17.09 -5.66 -13.37
CA ASN A 55 -17.33 -4.24 -13.15
C ASN A 55 -16.36 -3.33 -13.92
N THR A 56 -15.22 -3.86 -14.36
CA THR A 56 -14.20 -3.06 -15.04
C THR A 56 -14.39 -3.10 -16.55
N GLU A 57 -14.59 -1.92 -17.14
CA GLU A 57 -14.65 -1.74 -18.58
C GLU A 57 -13.22 -1.67 -19.18
N ILE A 58 -13.03 -2.25 -20.36
CA ILE A 58 -11.80 -2.10 -21.13
C ILE A 58 -11.79 -0.68 -21.72
N PRO A 59 -10.76 0.14 -21.46
CA PRO A 59 -10.68 1.48 -22.06
C PRO A 59 -10.72 1.43 -23.59
N ALA A 60 -11.43 2.37 -24.21
CA ALA A 60 -11.73 2.35 -25.65
C ALA A 60 -10.49 2.36 -26.56
N ASP A 61 -9.33 2.79 -26.07
CA ASP A 61 -8.06 2.81 -26.80
C ASP A 61 -7.22 1.54 -26.59
N LYS A 62 -7.75 0.53 -25.89
CA LYS A 62 -7.06 -0.74 -25.58
C LYS A 62 -7.79 -1.93 -26.18
N SER A 63 -7.01 -2.92 -26.62
CA SER A 63 -7.52 -4.23 -27.03
C SER A 63 -7.71 -5.21 -25.86
N ALA A 64 -7.07 -4.93 -24.71
CA ALA A 64 -7.15 -5.72 -23.48
C ALA A 64 -6.83 -4.84 -22.26
N TRP A 65 -7.33 -5.22 -21.10
CA TRP A 65 -7.10 -4.54 -19.82
C TRP A 65 -7.13 -5.59 -18.71
N GLY A 66 -6.29 -5.42 -17.68
CA GLY A 66 -6.09 -6.40 -16.60
C GLY A 66 -4.65 -6.87 -16.47
#